data_AF-A0A3P1WSM2-F1
#
_entry.id   AF-A0A3P1WSM2-F1
#
_cell.length_a   1.000
_cell.length_b   1.000
_cell.length_c   1.000
_cell.angle_alpha   90.00
_cell.angle_beta   90.00
_cell.angle_gamma   90.00
#
_symmetry.space_group_name_H-M   'P 1'
#
loop_
_entity.id
_entity.type
_entity.pdbx_description
1 polymer ?
#
loop_
_entity_poly.entity_id
_entity_poly.type
_entity_poly.pdbx_seq_one_letter_code
_entity_poly.pdbx_strand_id
1 'polypeptide(L)'
;MAGRHAASSSKERNLALTILGVGTFIVLASMLGGVWVVRAGALLAIGMAFAAVMVAWSELHRERAEHQAEVRRQVALRKEQSERHRADSVAMIERFTGRAEKLQQIIEHLRRQLGAANSELSSMRGNAAWLRSEVSERQARIDGLTARIAELEAELAAAIEEETTENVVELPTPPVATSEEELWAEGEDPTMVDLSRVAKIIKQEEQQQKPRRRRRRA
;
A
#
# COMPACT_ATOMS: atom_id res chain seq x y z
N MET A 1 36.38 -19.93 51.16
CA MET A 1 35.94 -19.44 52.49
C MET A 1 35.26 -20.61 53.20
N ALA A 2 35.77 -20.95 54.38
CA ALA A 2 35.52 -22.21 55.09
C ALA A 2 34.05 -22.36 55.52
N GLY A 3 33.36 -23.36 54.96
CA GLY A 3 32.11 -23.89 55.50
C GLY A 3 32.44 -24.65 56.78
N ARG A 4 32.47 -23.95 57.91
CA ARG A 4 32.54 -24.55 59.24
C ARG A 4 31.29 -25.40 59.41
N HIS A 5 31.44 -26.72 59.36
CA HIS A 5 30.41 -27.65 59.82
C HIS A 5 30.15 -27.35 61.30
N ALA A 6 29.10 -26.58 61.57
CA ALA A 6 28.58 -26.38 62.91
C ALA A 6 28.06 -27.73 63.39
N ALA A 7 28.72 -28.27 64.41
CA ALA A 7 28.48 -29.62 64.88
C ALA A 7 27.04 -29.82 65.36
N SER A 8 26.37 -30.87 64.90
CA SER A 8 25.15 -31.48 65.50
C SER A 8 25.42 -32.10 66.88
N SER A 9 26.42 -31.58 67.60
CA SER A 9 27.11 -32.22 68.72
C SER A 9 26.27 -32.35 69.99
N SER A 10 25.11 -31.71 70.10
CA SER A 10 24.35 -31.80 71.36
C SER A 10 23.52 -33.08 71.47
N LYS A 11 22.92 -33.56 70.38
CA LYS A 11 22.02 -34.73 70.42
C LYS A 11 22.78 -36.05 70.40
N GLU A 12 23.78 -36.15 69.51
CA GLU A 12 24.68 -37.31 69.45
C GLU A 12 25.47 -37.48 70.76
N ARG A 13 25.90 -36.37 71.39
CA ARG A 13 26.57 -36.40 72.68
C ARG A 13 25.64 -36.81 73.82
N ASN A 14 24.38 -36.34 73.82
CA ASN A 14 23.40 -36.77 74.82
C ASN A 14 23.06 -38.25 74.65
N LEU A 15 22.92 -38.74 73.41
CA LEU A 15 22.72 -40.16 73.13
C LEU A 15 23.91 -40.99 73.63
N ALA A 16 25.14 -40.59 73.29
CA ALA A 16 26.35 -41.27 73.74
C ALA A 16 26.49 -41.24 75.27
N LEU A 17 26.15 -40.12 75.93
CA LEU A 17 26.16 -40.01 77.39
C LEU A 17 25.09 -40.90 78.04
N THR A 18 23.90 -41.04 77.43
CA THR A 18 22.86 -41.96 77.95
C THR A 18 23.30 -43.42 77.81
N ILE A 19 23.89 -43.81 76.69
CA ILE A 19 24.40 -45.17 76.47
C ILE A 19 25.54 -45.46 77.45
N LEU A 20 26.47 -44.52 77.63
CA LEU A 20 27.59 -44.64 78.57
C LEU A 20 27.08 -44.77 80.00
N GLY A 21 26.20 -43.87 80.44
CA GLY A 21 25.66 -43.87 81.81
C GLY A 21 24.91 -45.16 82.15
N VAL A 22 24.15 -45.70 81.20
CA VAL A 22 23.43 -46.97 81.36
C VAL A 22 24.41 -48.15 81.41
N GLY A 23 25.42 -48.17 80.55
CA GLY A 23 26.46 -49.19 80.56
C GLY A 23 27.25 -49.22 81.88
N THR A 24 27.62 -48.04 82.42
CA THR A 24 28.32 -47.93 83.69
C THR A 24 27.46 -48.40 84.87
N PHE A 25 26.16 -48.09 84.84
CA PHE A 25 25.22 -48.51 85.88
C PHE A 25 25.03 -50.04 85.92
N ILE A 26 24.99 -50.70 84.76
CA ILE A 26 24.88 -52.16 84.65
C ILE A 26 26.15 -52.86 85.20
N VAL A 27 27.34 -52.33 84.91
CA VAL A 27 28.61 -52.88 85.40
C VAL A 27 28.73 -52.75 86.92
N LEU A 28 28.34 -51.59 87.48
CA LEU A 28 28.31 -51.38 88.93
C LEU A 28 27.27 -52.27 89.63
N ALA A 29 26.10 -52.47 89.03
CA ALA A 29 25.07 -53.36 89.57
C ALA A 29 25.50 -54.84 89.56
N SER A 30 26.30 -55.26 88.57
CA SER A 30 26.81 -56.63 88.48
C SER A 30 27.87 -56.98 89.53
N MET A 31 28.52 -55.99 90.15
CA MET A 31 29.50 -56.23 91.21
C MET A 31 28.89 -56.47 92.60
N LEU A 32 27.61 -56.15 92.83
CA LEU A 32 27.00 -56.12 94.17
C LEU A 32 25.77 -57.01 94.40
N GLY A 33 25.24 -57.75 93.42
CA GLY A 33 23.86 -58.28 93.52
C GLY A 33 23.62 -59.78 93.28
N GLY A 34 22.83 -60.43 94.15
CA GLY A 34 22.28 -61.78 93.94
C GLY A 34 21.28 -61.88 92.77
N VAL A 35 20.81 -63.10 92.44
CA VAL A 35 20.00 -63.45 91.24
C VAL A 35 18.85 -62.48 90.89
N TRP A 36 18.26 -61.84 91.90
CA TRP A 36 17.21 -60.83 91.71
C TRP A 36 17.69 -59.52 91.05
N VAL A 37 18.93 -59.10 91.29
CA VAL A 37 19.53 -57.89 90.70
C VAL A 37 19.79 -58.09 89.21
N VAL A 38 20.21 -59.28 88.80
CA VAL A 38 20.42 -59.62 87.37
C VAL A 38 19.10 -59.56 86.60
N ARG A 39 18.01 -60.08 87.18
CA ARG A 39 16.67 -60.03 86.57
C ARG A 39 16.12 -58.61 86.48
N ALA A 40 16.34 -57.79 87.52
CA ALA A 40 15.96 -56.38 87.49
C ALA A 40 16.74 -55.58 86.43
N GLY A 41 18.05 -55.84 86.29
CA GLY A 41 18.88 -55.25 85.25
C GLY A 41 18.45 -55.63 83.83
N ALA A 42 18.07 -56.89 83.61
CA ALA A 42 17.56 -57.35 82.31
C ALA A 42 16.25 -56.65 81.91
N LEU A 43 15.32 -56.45 82.85
CA LEU A 43 14.07 -55.71 82.60
C LEU A 43 14.32 -54.24 82.30
N LEU A 44 15.27 -53.61 83.00
CA LEU A 44 15.67 -52.22 82.74
C LEU A 44 16.32 -52.08 81.37
N ALA A 45 17.16 -53.03 80.96
CA ALA A 45 17.76 -53.05 79.62
C ALA A 45 16.70 -53.18 78.51
N ILE A 46 15.70 -54.05 78.70
CA ILE A 46 14.59 -54.19 77.74
C ILE A 46 13.75 -52.91 77.67
N GLY A 47 13.46 -52.28 78.82
CA GLY A 47 12.75 -51.00 78.88
C GLY A 47 13.49 -49.88 78.14
N MET A 48 14.80 -49.78 78.33
CA MET A 48 15.65 -48.80 77.64
C MET A 48 15.76 -49.08 76.13
N ALA A 49 15.83 -50.36 75.73
CA ALA A 49 15.81 -50.73 74.32
C ALA A 49 14.50 -50.31 73.64
N PHE A 50 13.36 -50.50 74.31
CA PHE A 50 12.05 -50.06 73.81
C PHE A 50 11.96 -48.53 73.72
N ALA A 51 12.45 -47.81 74.74
CA ALA A 51 12.50 -46.35 74.73
C ALA A 51 13.36 -45.81 73.57
N ALA A 52 14.50 -46.44 73.26
CA ALA A 52 15.35 -46.05 72.13
C ALA A 52 14.65 -46.22 70.78
N VAL A 53 13.92 -47.32 70.57
CA VAL A 53 13.13 -47.53 69.34
C VAL A 53 12.02 -46.49 69.22
N MET A 54 11.34 -46.17 70.31
CA MET A 54 10.28 -45.16 70.33
C MET A 54 10.81 -43.75 70.00
N VAL A 55 11.98 -43.39 70.53
CA VAL A 55 12.65 -42.11 70.22
C VAL A 55 13.05 -42.07 68.74
N ALA A 56 13.64 -43.14 68.21
CA ALA A 56 14.01 -43.23 66.80
C ALA A 56 12.81 -43.05 65.86
N TRP A 57 11.65 -43.62 66.20
CA TRP A 57 10.41 -43.39 65.44
C TRP A 57 9.90 -41.95 65.55
N SER A 58 10.01 -41.34 66.73
CA SER A 58 9.59 -39.96 66.92
C SER A 58 10.43 -38.97 66.11
N GLU A 59 11.75 -39.19 66.04
CA GLU A 59 12.67 -38.35 65.28
C GLU A 59 12.46 -38.53 63.78
N LEU A 60 12.28 -39.78 63.33
CA LEU A 60 11.96 -40.09 61.95
C LEU A 60 10.63 -39.46 61.50
N HIS A 61 9.61 -39.44 62.36
CA HIS A 61 8.35 -38.78 62.05
C HIS A 61 8.48 -37.26 61.96
N ARG A 62 9.31 -36.65 62.83
CA ARG A 62 9.56 -35.22 62.82
C ARG A 62 10.34 -34.77 61.57
N GLU A 63 11.38 -35.49 61.19
CA GLU A 63 12.13 -35.19 59.95
C GLU A 63 11.29 -35.41 58.70
N ARG A 64 10.44 -36.46 58.69
CA ARG A 64 9.49 -36.68 57.59
C ARG A 64 8.49 -35.53 57.46
N ALA A 65 8.02 -34.96 58.57
CA ALA A 65 7.10 -33.81 58.53
C ALA A 65 7.79 -32.55 57.99
N GLU A 66 9.01 -32.26 58.43
CA GLU A 66 9.80 -31.12 57.95
C GLU A 66 10.16 -31.28 56.45
N HIS A 67 10.58 -32.48 56.04
CA HIS A 67 10.91 -32.78 54.64
C HIS A 67 9.68 -32.70 53.73
N GLN A 68 8.53 -33.21 54.18
CA GLN A 68 7.28 -33.08 53.42
C GLN A 68 6.85 -31.62 53.26
N ALA A 69 7.01 -30.80 54.30
CA ALA A 69 6.71 -29.38 54.21
C ALA A 69 7.63 -28.66 53.21
N GLU A 70 8.92 -28.98 53.21
CA GLU A 70 9.89 -28.42 52.27
C GLU A 70 9.60 -28.84 50.82
N VAL A 71 9.32 -30.12 50.58
CA VAL A 71 8.93 -30.61 49.25
C VAL A 71 7.65 -29.92 48.76
N ARG A 72 6.64 -29.76 49.64
CA ARG A 72 5.41 -29.04 49.29
C ARG A 72 5.68 -27.59 48.90
N ARG A 73 6.57 -26.89 49.63
CA ARG A 73 6.98 -25.51 49.31
C ARG A 73 7.69 -25.45 47.97
N GLN A 74 8.62 -26.35 47.70
CA GLN A 74 9.34 -26.40 46.43
C GLN A 74 8.41 -26.69 45.26
N VAL A 75 7.45 -27.61 45.43
CA VAL A 75 6.43 -27.90 44.41
C VAL A 75 5.52 -26.69 44.19
N ALA A 76 5.09 -26.00 45.24
CA ALA A 76 4.27 -24.80 45.12
C ALA A 76 4.99 -23.69 44.35
N LEU A 77 6.27 -23.44 44.66
CA LEU A 77 7.09 -22.44 43.95
C LEU A 77 7.29 -22.81 42.48
N ARG A 78 7.60 -24.09 42.18
CA ARG A 78 7.74 -24.57 40.79
C ARG A 78 6.43 -24.46 40.01
N LYS A 79 5.30 -24.73 40.67
CA LYS A 79 3.97 -24.59 40.07
C LYS A 79 3.68 -23.12 39.74
N GLU A 80 3.90 -22.21 40.68
CA GLU A 80 3.71 -20.78 40.48
C GLU A 80 4.60 -20.23 39.36
N GLN A 81 5.87 -20.64 39.32
CA GLN A 81 6.78 -20.29 38.22
C GLN A 81 6.29 -20.84 36.87
N SER A 82 5.84 -22.09 36.82
CA SER A 82 5.28 -22.68 35.59
C SER A 82 4.01 -21.97 35.13
N GLU A 83 3.13 -21.57 36.05
CA GLU A 83 1.92 -20.80 35.75
C GLU A 83 2.25 -19.41 35.21
N ARG A 84 3.24 -18.72 35.79
CA ARG A 84 3.74 -17.43 35.26
C ARG A 84 4.30 -17.58 33.85
N HIS A 85 5.18 -18.55 33.63
CA HIS A 85 5.73 -18.80 32.29
C HIS A 85 4.65 -19.17 31.27
N ARG A 86 3.63 -19.94 31.66
CA ARG A 86 2.48 -20.24 30.79
C ARG A 86 1.67 -18.99 30.48
N ALA A 87 1.36 -18.17 31.48
CA ALA A 87 0.62 -16.92 31.29
C ALA A 87 1.37 -15.97 30.34
N ASP A 88 2.68 -15.80 30.54
CA ASP A 88 3.54 -15.00 29.67
C ASP A 88 3.58 -15.55 28.24
N SER A 89 3.71 -16.88 28.10
CA SER A 89 3.72 -17.54 26.78
C SER A 89 2.38 -17.36 26.05
N VAL A 90 1.25 -17.50 26.76
CA VAL A 90 -0.09 -17.28 26.20
C VAL A 90 -0.27 -15.84 25.76
N ALA A 91 0.11 -14.87 26.59
CA ALA A 91 0.04 -13.46 26.24
C ALA A 91 0.93 -13.12 25.03
N MET A 92 2.09 -13.77 24.91
CA MET A 92 2.97 -13.61 23.76
C MET A 92 2.34 -14.20 22.48
N ILE A 93 1.75 -15.39 22.57
CA ILE A 93 1.03 -16.02 21.45
C ILE A 93 -0.12 -15.13 21.00
N GLU A 94 -0.93 -14.61 21.91
CA GLU A 94 -2.06 -13.72 21.59
C GLU A 94 -1.60 -12.46 20.84
N ARG A 95 -0.48 -11.85 21.27
CA ARG A 95 0.13 -10.72 20.55
C ARG A 95 0.63 -11.10 19.15
N PHE A 96 1.20 -12.28 18.98
CA PHE A 96 1.64 -12.75 17.67
C PHE A 96 0.45 -13.04 16.75
N THR A 97 -0.58 -13.71 17.25
CA THR A 97 -1.81 -13.98 16.51
C THR A 97 -2.48 -12.68 16.08
N GLY A 98 -2.65 -11.71 16.98
CA GLY A 98 -3.21 -10.40 16.63
C GLY A 98 -2.38 -9.64 15.58
N ARG A 99 -1.03 -9.78 15.61
CA ARG A 99 -0.17 -9.21 14.58
C ARG A 99 -0.33 -9.94 13.24
N ALA A 100 -0.43 -11.27 13.25
CA ALA A 100 -0.62 -12.07 12.05
C ALA A 100 -1.96 -11.74 11.37
N GLU A 101 -3.04 -11.62 12.13
CA GLU A 101 -4.36 -11.20 11.63
C GLU A 101 -4.31 -9.80 11.03
N LYS A 102 -3.67 -8.84 11.69
CA LYS A 102 -3.49 -7.48 11.15
C LYS A 102 -2.73 -7.48 9.83
N LEU A 103 -1.65 -8.26 9.73
CA LEU A 103 -0.88 -8.40 8.49
C LEU A 103 -1.73 -9.03 7.38
N GLN A 104 -2.53 -10.05 7.70
CA GLN A 104 -3.43 -10.66 6.74
C GLN A 104 -4.48 -9.67 6.22
N GLN A 105 -5.08 -8.87 7.10
CA GLN A 105 -6.02 -7.80 6.71
C GLN A 105 -5.36 -6.77 5.80
N ILE A 106 -4.11 -6.37 6.09
CA ILE A 106 -3.35 -5.45 5.24
C ILE A 106 -3.09 -6.07 3.87
N ILE A 107 -2.70 -7.35 3.81
CA ILE A 107 -2.46 -8.07 2.55
C ILE A 107 -3.75 -8.13 1.72
N GLU A 108 -4.89 -8.46 2.33
CA GLU A 108 -6.18 -8.50 1.65
C GLU A 108 -6.61 -7.12 1.15
N HIS A 109 -6.31 -6.06 1.91
CA HIS A 109 -6.57 -4.69 1.50
C HIS A 109 -5.71 -4.30 0.30
N LEU A 110 -4.40 -4.55 0.36
CA LEU A 110 -3.47 -4.27 -0.74
C LEU A 110 -3.82 -5.07 -2.00
N ARG A 111 -4.24 -6.33 -1.86
CA ARG A 111 -4.68 -7.15 -2.99
C ARG A 111 -5.92 -6.59 -3.67
N ARG A 112 -6.87 -6.05 -2.90
CA ARG A 112 -8.04 -5.36 -3.44
C ARG A 112 -7.65 -4.07 -4.17
N GLN A 113 -6.77 -3.25 -3.58
CA GLN A 113 -6.26 -2.05 -4.23
C GLN A 113 -5.53 -2.36 -5.54
N LEU A 114 -4.69 -3.41 -5.55
CA LEU A 114 -3.99 -3.87 -6.75
C LEU A 114 -4.98 -4.32 -7.83
N GLY A 115 -6.04 -5.04 -7.45
CA GLY A 115 -7.11 -5.45 -8.36
C GLY A 115 -7.85 -4.26 -8.98
N ALA A 116 -8.21 -3.27 -8.17
CA ALA A 116 -8.85 -2.05 -8.64
C ALA A 116 -7.93 -1.26 -9.59
N ALA A 117 -6.69 -0.99 -9.18
CA ALA A 117 -5.71 -0.29 -10.01
C ALA A 117 -5.44 -1.02 -11.33
N ASN A 118 -5.35 -2.35 -11.34
CA ASN A 118 -5.17 -3.12 -12.57
C ASN A 118 -6.38 -3.03 -13.51
N SER A 119 -7.60 -3.01 -12.96
CA SER A 119 -8.82 -2.82 -13.75
C SER A 119 -8.90 -1.42 -14.37
N GLU A 120 -8.52 -0.38 -13.61
CA GLU A 120 -8.41 0.99 -14.11
C GLU A 120 -7.36 1.09 -15.21
N LEU A 121 -6.18 0.49 -15.02
CA LEU A 121 -5.11 0.48 -16.02
C LEU A 121 -5.56 -0.26 -17.31
N SER A 122 -6.29 -1.36 -17.18
CA SER A 122 -6.89 -2.07 -18.32
C SER A 122 -7.88 -1.18 -19.06
N SER A 123 -8.76 -0.46 -18.34
CA SER A 123 -9.71 0.48 -18.95
C SER A 123 -9.01 1.65 -19.66
N MET A 124 -7.97 2.23 -19.07
CA MET A 124 -7.18 3.31 -19.68
C MET A 124 -6.45 2.83 -20.93
N ARG A 125 -5.90 1.61 -20.91
CA ARG A 125 -5.30 0.98 -22.09
C ARG A 125 -6.32 0.77 -23.21
N GLY A 126 -7.52 0.30 -22.87
CA GLY A 126 -8.62 0.16 -23.82
C GLY A 126 -9.02 1.50 -24.45
N ASN A 127 -9.23 2.53 -23.62
CA ASN A 127 -9.57 3.88 -24.08
C ASN A 127 -8.45 4.48 -24.96
N ALA A 128 -7.18 4.27 -24.61
CA ALA A 128 -6.06 4.73 -25.40
C ALA A 128 -5.95 4.01 -26.75
N ALA A 129 -6.31 2.72 -26.84
CA ALA A 129 -6.40 2.01 -28.11
C ALA A 129 -7.55 2.55 -28.97
N TRP A 130 -8.73 2.75 -28.37
CA TRP A 130 -9.89 3.32 -29.05
C TRP A 130 -9.61 4.73 -29.59
N LEU A 131 -9.03 5.62 -28.78
CA LEU A 131 -8.67 6.97 -29.20
C LEU A 131 -7.65 6.98 -30.35
N ARG A 132 -6.68 6.05 -30.35
CA ARG A 132 -5.72 5.93 -31.46
C ARG A 132 -6.42 5.52 -32.76
N SER A 133 -7.35 4.58 -32.70
CA SER A 133 -8.15 4.17 -33.87
C SER A 133 -8.99 5.33 -34.40
N GLU A 134 -9.69 6.05 -33.52
CA GLU A 134 -10.50 7.23 -33.88
C GLU A 134 -9.64 8.33 -34.53
N VAL A 135 -8.44 8.61 -34.00
CA VAL A 135 -7.51 9.57 -34.60
C VAL A 135 -7.06 9.11 -35.99
N SER A 136 -6.74 7.82 -36.15
CA SER A 136 -6.35 7.26 -37.45
C SER A 136 -7.46 7.36 -38.49
N GLU A 137 -8.72 7.12 -38.09
CA GLU A 137 -9.88 7.24 -38.99
C GLU A 137 -10.10 8.70 -39.40
N ARG A 138 -10.03 9.64 -38.45
CA ARG A 138 -10.14 11.06 -38.74
C ARG A 138 -9.01 11.55 -39.65
N GLN A 139 -7.78 11.08 -39.44
CA GLN A 139 -6.66 11.42 -40.31
C GLN A 139 -6.89 10.93 -41.74
N ALA A 140 -7.32 9.67 -41.91
CA ALA A 140 -7.64 9.14 -43.24
C ALA A 140 -8.77 9.93 -43.93
N ARG A 141 -9.76 10.39 -43.16
CA ARG A 141 -10.84 11.25 -43.68
C ARG A 141 -10.33 12.64 -44.09
N ILE A 142 -9.43 13.24 -43.30
CA ILE A 142 -8.79 14.51 -43.65
C ILE A 142 -7.97 14.36 -44.93
N ASP A 143 -7.16 13.30 -45.02
CA ASP A 143 -6.32 13.04 -46.20
C ASP A 143 -7.20 12.87 -47.46
N GLY A 144 -8.31 12.14 -47.36
CA GLY A 144 -9.27 11.98 -48.46
C GLY A 144 -9.96 13.28 -48.88
N LEU A 145 -10.38 14.12 -47.91
CA LEU A 145 -10.95 15.44 -48.21
C LEU A 145 -9.92 16.39 -48.84
N THR A 146 -8.68 16.33 -48.37
CA THR A 146 -7.58 17.16 -48.90
C THR A 146 -7.26 16.79 -50.34
N ALA A 147 -7.23 15.49 -50.66
CA ALA A 147 -7.08 15.00 -52.02
C ALA A 147 -8.21 15.48 -52.94
N ARG A 148 -9.48 15.45 -52.46
CA ARG A 148 -10.62 15.93 -53.24
C ARG A 148 -10.59 17.44 -53.48
N ILE A 149 -10.15 18.22 -52.49
CA ILE A 149 -9.96 19.67 -52.67
C ILE A 149 -8.89 19.92 -53.74
N ALA A 150 -7.75 19.23 -53.67
CA ALA A 150 -6.69 19.39 -54.67
C ALA A 150 -7.15 19.00 -56.09
N GLU A 151 -7.97 17.96 -56.22
CA GLU A 151 -8.59 17.57 -57.49
C GLU A 151 -9.53 18.67 -58.03
N LEU A 152 -10.41 19.20 -57.18
CA LEU A 152 -11.33 20.29 -57.57
C LEU A 152 -10.59 21.60 -57.90
N GLU A 153 -9.51 21.92 -57.19
CA GLU A 153 -8.67 23.07 -57.49
C GLU A 153 -7.97 22.91 -58.84
N ALA A 154 -7.50 21.70 -59.18
CA ALA A 154 -6.92 21.40 -60.48
C ALA A 154 -7.96 21.47 -61.62
N GLU A 155 -9.18 20.95 -61.41
CA GLU A 155 -10.29 21.09 -62.36
C GLU A 155 -10.66 22.56 -62.59
N LEU A 156 -10.74 23.36 -61.53
CA LEU A 156 -11.02 24.79 -61.62
C LEU A 156 -9.91 25.56 -62.33
N ALA A 157 -8.64 25.24 -62.05
CA ALA A 157 -7.51 25.84 -62.76
C ALA A 157 -7.55 25.52 -64.27
N ALA A 158 -7.84 24.26 -64.63
CA ALA A 158 -7.99 23.85 -66.02
C ALA A 158 -9.16 24.57 -66.72
N ALA A 159 -10.30 24.72 -66.04
CA ALA A 159 -11.45 25.44 -66.59
C ALA A 159 -11.17 26.94 -66.80
N ILE A 160 -10.44 27.58 -65.88
CA ILE A 160 -10.00 28.98 -66.03
C ILE A 160 -9.05 29.11 -67.23
N GLU A 161 -8.09 28.19 -67.37
CA GLU A 161 -7.19 28.19 -68.55
C GLU A 161 -7.99 28.06 -69.85
N GLU A 162 -8.94 27.13 -69.94
CA GLU A 162 -9.82 26.97 -71.11
C GLU A 162 -10.58 28.27 -71.44
N GLU A 163 -11.23 28.89 -70.45
CA GLU A 163 -11.97 30.16 -70.63
C GLU A 163 -11.06 31.33 -71.06
N THR A 164 -9.83 31.41 -70.52
CA THR A 164 -8.86 32.41 -70.97
C THR A 164 -8.35 32.17 -72.39
N THR A 165 -8.30 30.93 -72.88
CA THR A 165 -7.87 30.67 -74.26
C THR A 165 -8.97 30.87 -75.29
N GLU A 166 -10.24 30.65 -74.96
CA GLU A 166 -11.35 30.83 -75.90
C GLU A 166 -11.80 32.30 -76.05
N ASN A 167 -11.54 33.16 -75.07
CA ASN A 167 -12.07 34.54 -75.03
C ASN A 167 -11.00 35.65 -75.21
N VAL A 168 -9.75 35.29 -75.47
CA VAL A 168 -8.70 36.26 -75.82
C VAL A 168 -8.75 36.56 -77.32
N VAL A 169 -9.59 37.55 -77.66
CA VAL A 169 -9.41 38.31 -78.90
C VAL A 169 -8.19 39.21 -78.66
N GLU A 170 -7.06 38.91 -79.28
CA GLU A 170 -5.94 39.84 -79.35
C GLU A 170 -6.43 41.12 -80.03
N LEU A 171 -6.68 42.18 -79.26
CA LEU A 171 -6.92 43.49 -79.84
C LEU A 171 -5.65 43.93 -80.56
N PRO A 172 -5.72 44.39 -81.81
CA PRO A 172 -4.57 44.92 -82.52
C PRO A 172 -4.00 46.08 -81.71
N THR A 173 -2.74 45.96 -81.31
CA THR A 173 -1.98 47.04 -80.68
C THR A 173 -1.95 48.22 -81.66
N PRO A 174 -2.56 49.37 -81.33
CA PRO A 174 -2.47 50.52 -82.21
C PRO A 174 -1.00 50.93 -82.32
N PRO A 175 -0.52 51.33 -83.51
CA PRO A 175 0.82 51.87 -83.65
C PRO A 175 0.94 53.08 -82.72
N VAL A 176 2.02 53.12 -81.94
CA VAL A 176 2.38 54.16 -80.98
C VAL A 176 1.95 55.54 -81.48
N ALA A 177 0.80 56.01 -80.99
CA ALA A 177 0.42 57.41 -81.07
C ALA A 177 0.99 58.08 -79.82
N THR A 178 1.80 59.09 -80.09
CA THR A 178 2.43 60.03 -79.16
C THR A 178 1.59 60.37 -77.93
N SER A 179 2.19 60.16 -76.76
CA SER A 179 1.90 60.73 -75.43
C SER A 179 0.65 61.61 -75.31
N GLU A 180 -0.39 61.06 -74.67
CA GLU A 180 -1.60 61.75 -74.21
C GLU A 180 -1.31 62.93 -73.24
N GLU A 181 -0.09 63.05 -72.71
CA GLU A 181 0.34 64.15 -71.84
C GLU A 181 0.41 65.51 -72.56
N GLU A 182 0.46 65.55 -73.90
CA GLU A 182 0.50 66.80 -74.66
C GLU A 182 -0.90 67.34 -75.01
N LEU A 183 -1.95 66.50 -74.95
CA LEU A 183 -3.33 66.90 -75.27
C LEU A 183 -4.00 67.68 -74.12
N TRP A 184 -3.42 67.65 -72.92
CA TRP A 184 -3.99 68.21 -71.69
C TRP A 184 -3.06 69.24 -71.02
N ALA A 185 -2.01 69.70 -71.71
CA ALA A 185 -0.97 70.57 -71.13
C ALA A 185 -1.26 72.07 -71.18
N GLU A 186 -2.34 72.52 -71.82
CA GLU A 186 -2.62 73.95 -71.97
C GLU A 186 -3.99 74.32 -71.39
N GLY A 187 -4.02 74.47 -70.06
CA GLY A 187 -4.78 75.44 -69.24
C GLY A 187 -6.20 75.91 -69.63
N GLU A 188 -6.94 75.18 -70.46
CA GLU A 188 -8.27 75.56 -70.92
C GLU A 188 -9.32 74.75 -70.15
N ASP A 189 -9.80 75.29 -69.02
CA ASP A 189 -10.92 74.70 -68.28
C ASP A 189 -12.18 74.69 -69.19
N PRO A 190 -12.90 73.55 -69.32
CA PRO A 190 -14.03 73.47 -70.23
C PRO A 190 -15.15 74.43 -69.78
N THR A 191 -15.39 75.48 -70.57
CA THR A 191 -16.52 76.39 -70.35
C THR A 191 -17.84 75.71 -70.74
N MET A 192 -18.94 76.15 -70.11
CA MET A 192 -20.32 75.64 -70.24
C MET A 192 -20.83 75.39 -71.68
N VAL A 193 -20.14 75.92 -72.69
CA VAL A 193 -20.47 75.74 -74.11
C VAL A 193 -20.13 74.31 -74.59
N ASP A 194 -19.08 73.68 -74.07
CA ASP A 194 -18.67 72.32 -74.49
C ASP A 194 -19.54 71.22 -73.85
N LEU A 195 -19.99 71.44 -72.63
CA LEU A 195 -21.02 70.60 -71.99
C LEU A 195 -22.35 70.64 -72.76
N SER A 196 -22.68 71.77 -73.40
CA SER A 196 -23.90 71.90 -74.21
C SER A 196 -23.80 71.15 -75.55
N ARG A 197 -22.59 71.00 -76.11
CA ARG A 197 -22.35 70.16 -77.30
C ARG A 197 -22.47 68.69 -76.96
N VAL A 198 -21.88 68.24 -75.85
CA VAL A 198 -22.00 66.86 -75.37
C VAL A 198 -23.46 66.52 -75.02
N ALA A 199 -24.18 67.44 -74.36
CA ALA A 199 -25.60 67.25 -74.06
C ALA A 199 -26.49 67.16 -75.31
N LYS A 200 -26.16 67.89 -76.39
CA LYS A 200 -26.86 67.76 -77.68
C LYS A 200 -26.63 66.41 -78.34
N ILE A 201 -25.42 65.87 -78.25
CA ILE A 201 -25.07 64.55 -78.81
C ILE A 201 -25.85 63.45 -78.08
N ILE A 202 -25.85 63.47 -76.74
CA ILE A 202 -26.60 62.50 -75.92
C ILE A 202 -28.11 62.55 -76.23
N LYS A 203 -28.68 63.75 -76.39
CA LYS A 203 -30.10 63.91 -76.72
C LYS A 203 -30.45 63.43 -78.14
N GLN A 204 -29.51 63.49 -79.07
CA GLN A 204 -29.69 62.95 -80.42
C GLN A 204 -29.64 61.42 -80.42
N GLU A 205 -28.78 60.80 -79.60
CA GLU A 205 -28.72 59.33 -79.44
C GLU A 205 -29.99 58.78 -78.78
N GLU A 206 -30.52 59.43 -77.73
CA GLU A 206 -31.78 59.03 -77.09
C GLU A 206 -33.00 59.15 -78.03
N GLN A 207 -32.98 60.11 -78.97
CA GLN A 207 -34.04 60.27 -79.97
C GLN A 207 -33.93 59.24 -81.12
N GLN A 208 -32.72 58.78 -81.45
CA GLN A 208 -32.49 57.76 -82.47
C GLN A 208 -32.73 56.33 -81.95
N GLN A 209 -32.52 56.06 -80.66
CA GLN A 209 -32.77 54.74 -80.06
C GLN A 209 -34.26 54.44 -79.78
N LYS A 210 -35.18 55.36 -80.07
CA LYS A 210 -36.61 55.12 -79.86
C LYS A 210 -37.33 54.77 -81.17
N PRO A 211 -37.47 53.47 -81.47
CA PRO A 211 -38.71 53.01 -82.08
C PRO A 211 -39.34 51.80 -81.39
N ARG A 212 -40.62 52.04 -81.07
CA ARG A 212 -41.77 51.17 -81.35
C ARG A 212 -41.98 49.95 -80.45
N ARG A 213 -42.50 50.25 -79.26
CA ARG A 213 -43.41 49.37 -78.50
C ARG A 213 -44.47 48.74 -79.41
N ARG A 214 -44.37 47.43 -79.64
CA ARG A 214 -45.52 46.52 -79.79
C ARG A 214 -45.51 45.63 -78.53
N ARG A 215 -46.42 45.85 -77.57
CA ARG A 215 -47.72 45.15 -77.44
C ARG A 215 -47.51 43.65 -77.71
N ARG A 216 -47.51 42.76 -76.71
CA ARG A 216 -48.65 42.28 -75.89
C ARG A 216 -48.08 41.14 -75.01
N ARG A 217 -48.25 41.18 -73.69
CA ARG A 217 -49.36 40.65 -72.86
C ARG A 217 -49.25 39.14 -72.58
N ALA A 218 -49.27 38.89 -71.27
CA ALA A 218 -49.66 37.69 -70.52
C ALA A 218 -48.70 36.50 -70.59
#